data_AF-A0A7Y4WKA8-F1
#
_entry.id   AF-A0A7Y4WKA8-F1
#
_cell.length_a   1.000
_cell.length_b   1.000
_cell.length_c   1.000
_cell.angle_alpha   90.00
_cell.angle_beta   90.00
_cell.angle_gamma   90.00
#
_symmetry.space_group_name_H-M   'P 1'
#
loop_
_entity.id
_entity.type
_entity.pdbx_description
1 polymer ?
#
loop_
_entity_poly.entity_id
_entity_poly.type
_entity_poly.pdbx_seq_one_letter_code
_entity_poly.pdbx_strand_id
1 'polypeptide(L)'
;SMNTLVRMVASGTGITLLPAMAVATEVRTQDRLVTLALQRRASRTIGLAWRPATPRRETFEQLAEVFVEHAPQGTVAIAPTRR
;
A
#
# COMPACT_ATOMS: atom_id res chain seq x y z
N SER A 1 -8.52 12.00 1.31
CA SER A 1 -7.13 11.54 1.48
C SER A 1 -7.07 10.56 2.65
N MET A 2 -6.15 9.59 2.63
CA MET A 2 -5.95 8.66 3.74
C MET A 2 -5.49 9.38 5.02
N ASN A 3 -4.57 10.34 4.90
CA ASN A 3 -4.08 11.14 6.02
C ASN A 3 -5.23 11.88 6.74
N THR A 4 -6.18 12.43 5.99
CA THR A 4 -7.37 13.09 6.56
C THR A 4 -8.19 12.13 7.42
N LEU A 5 -8.42 10.90 6.96
CA LEU A 5 -9.15 9.88 7.73
C LEU A 5 -8.41 9.54 9.03
N VAL A 6 -7.09 9.39 8.97
CA VAL A 6 -6.25 9.11 10.15
C VAL A 6 -6.34 10.24 11.17
N ARG A 7 -6.30 11.51 10.72
CA ARG A 7 -6.47 12.68 11.60
C ARG A 7 -7.86 12.73 12.26
N MET A 8 -8.91 12.37 11.52
CA MET A 8 -10.27 12.31 12.09
C MET A 8 -10.34 11.29 13.23
N VAL A 9 -9.79 10.09 13.03
CA VAL A 9 -9.71 9.06 14.08
C VAL A 9 -8.85 9.55 15.25
N ALA A 10 -7.71 10.20 14.99
CA ALA A 10 -6.84 10.76 16.04
C ALA A 10 -7.53 11.86 16.87
N SER A 11 -8.49 12.58 16.28
CA SER A 11 -9.34 13.55 16.98
C SER A 11 -10.51 12.93 17.75
N GLY A 12 -10.62 11.59 17.78
CA GLY A 12 -11.66 10.85 18.47
C GLY A 12 -12.87 10.47 17.61
N THR A 13 -12.80 10.65 16.28
CA THR A 13 -13.89 10.27 15.38
C THR A 13 -13.77 8.80 14.97
N GLY A 14 -14.36 7.91 15.77
CA GLY A 14 -14.57 6.51 15.43
C GLY A 14 -13.29 5.68 15.23
N ILE A 15 -13.36 4.69 14.33
CA ILE A 15 -12.25 3.81 13.95
C ILE A 15 -12.21 3.64 12.43
N THR A 16 -11.08 3.19 11.90
CA THR A 16 -10.94 2.96 10.45
C THR A 16 -10.03 1.77 10.14
N LEU A 17 -10.02 1.35 8.87
CA LEU A 17 -9.11 0.33 8.36
C LEU A 17 -7.97 0.99 7.59
N LEU A 18 -6.75 0.53 7.83
CA LEU A 18 -5.56 0.99 7.13
C LEU A 18 -4.86 -0.17 6.44
N PRO A 19 -4.34 0.02 5.21
CA PRO A 19 -3.44 -0.96 4.62
C PRO A 19 -2.15 -1.03 5.45
N ALA A 20 -1.60 -2.23 5.63
CA ALA A 20 -0.43 -2.46 6.48
C ALA A 20 0.75 -1.52 6.13
N MET A 21 0.98 -1.26 4.84
CA MET A 21 2.04 -0.37 4.37
C MET A 21 1.91 1.09 4.82
N ALA A 22 0.70 1.55 5.19
CA ALA A 22 0.47 2.93 5.62
C ALA A 22 0.64 3.12 7.13
N VAL A 23 0.73 2.03 7.91
CA VAL A 23 0.83 2.13 9.38
C VAL A 23 2.11 2.87 9.79
N ALA A 24 3.24 2.53 9.19
CA ALA A 24 4.54 3.12 9.53
C ALA A 24 4.64 4.62 9.23
N THR A 25 3.88 5.12 8.25
CA THR A 25 3.90 6.53 7.85
C THR A 25 2.81 7.35 8.50
N GLU A 26 1.57 6.85 8.50
CA GLU A 26 0.41 7.63 8.95
C GLU A 26 0.21 7.60 10.46
N VAL A 27 0.47 6.45 11.10
CA VAL A 27 0.21 6.26 12.54
C VAL A 27 1.39 6.72 13.39
N ARG A 28 2.63 6.56 12.90
CA ARG A 28 3.84 7.02 13.60
C ARG A 28 3.81 8.52 13.95
N THR A 29 3.08 9.32 13.16
CA THR A 29 2.96 10.76 13.39
C THR A 29 1.86 11.15 14.38
N GLN A 30 1.12 10.16 14.91
CA GLN A 30 -0.07 10.36 15.74
C GLN A 30 0.05 9.56 17.04
N ASP A 31 0.55 10.18 18.10
CA ASP A 31 0.84 9.53 19.39
C ASP A 31 -0.38 8.95 20.12
N ARG A 32 -1.59 9.26 19.64
CA ARG A 32 -2.86 8.85 20.25
C ARG A 32 -3.56 7.71 19.53
N LEU A 33 -2.90 7.07 18.57
CA LEU A 33 -3.48 5.97 17.79
C LEU A 33 -2.80 4.64 18.12
N VAL A 34 -3.61 3.60 18.24
CA VAL A 34 -3.17 2.21 18.34
C VAL A 34 -3.73 1.45 17.14
N THR A 35 -2.92 0.60 16.52
CA THR A 35 -3.35 -0.29 15.45
C THR A 35 -3.45 -1.73 15.94
N LEU A 36 -4.45 -2.44 15.41
CA LEU A 36 -4.68 -3.85 15.69
C LEU A 36 -4.64 -4.63 14.38
N ALA A 37 -3.98 -5.79 14.40
CA ALA A 37 -3.99 -6.69 13.26
C ALA A 37 -5.39 -7.32 13.08
N LEU A 38 -5.88 -7.35 11.84
CA LEU A 38 -7.15 -8.00 11.53
C LEU A 38 -7.03 -9.52 11.68
N GLN A 39 -8.00 -10.13 12.35
CA GLN A 39 -8.08 -11.59 12.52
C GLN A 39 -8.27 -12.34 11.19
N ARG A 40 -9.06 -11.75 10.28
CA ARG A 40 -9.25 -12.27 8.92
C ARG A 40 -8.33 -11.55 7.95
N ARG A 41 -7.64 -12.30 7.11
CA ARG A 41 -6.76 -11.75 6.07
C ARG A 41 -7.58 -11.01 5.03
N ALA A 42 -7.47 -9.69 4.99
CA ALA A 42 -7.96 -8.83 3.92
C ALA A 42 -6.75 -8.24 3.20
N SER A 43 -6.71 -8.39 1.88
CA SER A 43 -5.59 -7.95 1.06
C SER A 43 -6.09 -7.33 -0.24
N ARG A 44 -5.21 -6.52 -0.85
CA ARG A 44 -5.39 -6.00 -2.21
C ARG A 44 -4.12 -6.26 -3.02
N THR A 45 -4.29 -6.40 -4.33
CA THR A 45 -3.16 -6.44 -5.26
C THR A 45 -2.89 -5.04 -5.79
N ILE A 46 -1.66 -4.58 -5.69
CA ILE A 46 -1.19 -3.34 -6.33
C ILE A 46 -0.44 -3.77 -7.59
N GLY A 47 -0.83 -3.21 -8.73
CA GLY A 47 -0.23 -3.54 -10.03
C GLY A 47 0.34 -2.32 -10.72
N LEU A 48 1.40 -2.52 -11.50
CA LEU A 48 1.89 -1.57 -12.48
C LEU A 48 1.17 -1.85 -13.82
N ALA A 49 0.56 -0.83 -14.40
CA ALA A 49 -0.22 -0.96 -15.64
C ALA A 49 0.24 0.07 -16.68
N TRP A 50 0.30 -0.35 -17.94
CA TRP A 50 0.66 0.48 -19.08
C TRP A 50 -0.11 0.05 -20.33
N ARG A 51 -0.14 0.89 -21.37
CA ARG A 51 -0.77 0.54 -22.65
C ARG A 51 0.06 -0.55 -23.36
N PRO A 52 -0.55 -1.61 -23.92
CA PRO A 52 0.17 -2.70 -24.58
C PRO A 52 1.14 -2.27 -25.69
N ALA A 53 0.77 -1.23 -26.45
CA ALA A 53 1.54 -0.70 -27.59
C ALA A 53 2.59 0.35 -27.20
N THR A 54 2.95 0.48 -25.91
CA THR A 54 3.99 1.44 -25.51
C THR A 54 5.37 1.05 -26.08
N PRO A 55 6.15 1.99 -26.63
CA PRO A 55 7.53 1.72 -27.03
C PRO A 55 8.47 1.55 -25.82
N ARG A 56 8.03 1.95 -24.61
CA ARG A 56 8.81 1.90 -23.36
C ARG A 56 8.58 0.63 -22.53
N ARG A 57 8.28 -0.49 -23.18
CA ARG A 57 7.97 -1.76 -22.50
C ARG A 57 9.09 -2.15 -21.54
N GLU A 58 10.32 -2.17 -22.02
CA GLU A 58 11.50 -2.55 -21.25
C GLU A 58 11.68 -1.67 -20.00
N THR A 59 11.46 -0.36 -20.12
CA THR A 59 11.53 0.55 -18.97
C THR A 59 10.48 0.22 -17.90
N PHE A 60 9.26 -0.15 -18.30
CA PHE A 60 8.22 -0.55 -17.34
C PHE A 60 8.52 -1.91 -16.69
N GLU A 61 9.14 -2.82 -17.43
CA GLU A 61 9.61 -4.10 -16.89
C GLU A 61 10.72 -3.88 -15.85
N GLN A 62 11.73 -3.07 -16.16
CA GLN A 62 12.77 -2.65 -15.20
C GLN A 62 12.17 -1.93 -13.97
N LEU A 63 11.18 -1.05 -14.18
CA LEU A 63 10.50 -0.38 -13.07
C LEU A 63 9.74 -1.36 -12.18
N ALA A 64 9.13 -2.40 -12.76
CA ALA A 64 8.47 -3.45 -12.00
C ALA A 64 9.46 -4.22 -11.12
N GLU A 65 10.67 -4.51 -11.62
CA GLU A 65 11.74 -5.13 -10.84
C GLU A 65 12.14 -4.23 -9.65
N VAL A 66 12.35 -2.93 -9.89
CA VAL A 66 12.67 -1.96 -8.83
C VAL A 66 11.60 -1.93 -7.75
N PHE A 67 10.32 -1.96 -8.12
CA PHE A 67 9.22 -1.99 -7.15
C PHE A 67 9.15 -3.27 -6.33
N VAL A 68 9.52 -4.41 -6.91
CA VAL A 68 9.60 -5.69 -6.19
C VAL A 68 10.78 -5.68 -5.22
N GLU A 69 11.95 -5.20 -5.65
CA GLU A 69 13.15 -5.08 -4.82
C GLU A 69 12.94 -4.12 -3.63
N HIS A 70 12.22 -3.02 -3.87
CA HIS A 70 11.97 -1.97 -2.89
C HIS A 70 10.53 -2.02 -2.33
N ALA A 71 9.94 -3.22 -2.27
CA ALA A 71 8.57 -3.40 -1.84
C ALA A 71 8.34 -2.79 -0.43
N PRO A 72 7.33 -1.93 -0.24
CA PRO A 72 7.07 -1.32 1.05
C PRO A 72 6.81 -2.37 2.13
N GLN A 73 7.22 -2.06 3.37
CA GLN A 73 6.93 -2.93 4.51
C GLN A 73 5.42 -3.21 4.61
N GLY A 74 5.05 -4.46 4.90
CA GLY A 74 3.64 -4.88 4.95
C GLY A 74 3.03 -5.21 3.58
N THR A 75 3.85 -5.29 2.52
CA THR A 75 3.48 -5.87 1.23
C THR A 75 4.21 -7.19 0.99
N VAL A 76 3.71 -7.99 0.04
CA VAL A 76 4.33 -9.26 -0.39
C VAL A 76 4.39 -9.23 -1.90
N ALA A 77 5.57 -9.52 -2.47
CA ALA A 77 5.73 -9.64 -3.92
C ALA A 77 4.88 -10.81 -4.46
N ILE A 78 4.16 -10.55 -5.56
CA ILE A 78 3.31 -11.54 -6.22
C ILE A 78 3.91 -11.82 -7.59
N ALA A 79 3.97 -13.09 -7.98
CA ALA A 79 4.43 -13.47 -9.31
C ALA A 79 3.60 -12.74 -10.40
N PRO A 80 4.24 -12.27 -11.49
CA PRO A 80 3.55 -11.51 -12.52
C PRO A 80 2.41 -12.34 -13.10
N THR A 81 1.19 -11.80 -13.02
CA THR A 81 0.01 -12.41 -13.62
C THR A 81 0.00 -12.03 -15.10
N ARG A 82 0.34 -12.96 -16.00
CA ARG A 82 0.16 -12.72 -17.44
C ARG A 82 -1.34 -12.49 -17.70
N ARG A 83 -1.71 -11.30 -18.15
CA ARG A 83 -3.03 -10.97 -18.70
C ARG A 83 -2.90 -10.75 -20.20
#